data_AF-A0A1V1TSU1-F1
#
_entry.id   AF-A0A1V1TSU1-F1
#
_cell.length_a   1.000
_cell.length_b   1.000
_cell.length_c   1.000
_cell.angle_alpha   90.00
_cell.angle_beta   90.00
_cell.angle_gamma   90.00
#
_symmetry.space_group_name_H-M   'P 1'
#
loop_
_entity.id
_entity.type
_entity.pdbx_description
1 polymer ?
#
loop_
_entity_poly.entity_id
_entity_poly.type
_entity_poly.pdbx_seq_one_letter_code
_entity_poly.pdbx_strand_id
1 'polypeptide(L)'
;MDYPTVECGRDVPAVSNEQGRNYTKASDEYALMRDCDANSRLTAQHYLWKNLLGYLVHPDIPMHGDDLKVADVATGNGIWLQDLAEDIPLSAELHGFDISLDQVGPRPWLQANIHMHTWDIFEEPPSQFRGFFDIVHVRLITFVVRNNDPRPVLKNLTKLLKPGGYLQWDEVDAIGCSIKTVPGVKAENLDALFAQLNRRDT
;
A
#
# COMPACT_ATOMS: atom_id res chain seq x y z
N MET A 1 31.32 16.10 13.87
CA MET A 1 30.50 15.90 12.66
C MET A 1 29.08 15.80 13.17
N ASP A 2 28.34 16.90 13.09
CA ASP A 2 26.93 16.94 13.48
C ASP A 2 26.08 16.48 12.31
N TYR A 3 25.28 15.44 12.54
CA TYR A 3 24.21 15.08 11.63
C TYR A 3 22.99 15.95 11.97
N PRO A 4 22.31 16.55 10.97
CA PRO A 4 21.10 17.31 11.24
C PRO A 4 20.01 16.36 11.74
N THR A 5 19.51 16.62 12.95
CA THR A 5 18.26 16.06 13.45
C THR A 5 17.11 16.64 12.65
N VAL A 6 16.37 15.79 11.94
CA VAL A 6 15.10 16.17 11.33
C VAL A 6 14.07 16.23 12.46
N GLU A 7 13.76 17.43 12.95
CA GLU A 7 12.61 17.61 13.83
C GLU A 7 11.33 17.35 13.04
N CYS A 8 10.48 16.47 13.57
CA CYS A 8 9.17 16.18 13.03
C CYS A 8 8.31 17.44 13.16
N GLY A 9 8.11 18.14 12.05
CA GLY A 9 7.34 19.38 11.98
C GLY A 9 5.94 19.20 12.54
N ARG A 10 5.69 19.83 13.69
CA ARG A 10 4.39 20.42 13.95
C ARG A 10 4.38 21.75 13.19
N ASP A 11 3.35 21.94 12.39
CA ASP A 11 3.08 23.10 11.53
C ASP A 11 3.73 23.07 10.13
N VAL A 12 2.88 22.80 9.13
CA VAL A 12 3.18 23.04 7.72
C VAL A 12 3.08 24.56 7.48
N PRO A 13 4.13 25.26 7.03
CA PRO A 13 4.01 26.68 6.73
C PRO A 13 3.10 26.88 5.51
N ALA A 14 2.20 27.86 5.59
CA ALA A 14 1.42 28.29 4.44
C ALA A 14 2.36 28.80 3.33
N VAL A 15 2.27 28.23 2.13
CA VAL A 15 3.02 28.68 0.96
C VAL A 15 2.24 29.81 0.28
N SER A 16 2.74 31.04 0.37
CA SER A 16 2.21 32.18 -0.38
C SER A 16 2.90 32.31 -1.74
N ASN A 17 2.15 32.41 -2.82
CA ASN A 17 2.65 32.97 -4.08
C ASN A 17 2.45 34.49 -4.11
N GLU A 18 3.11 35.17 -5.06
CA GLU A 18 3.16 36.64 -5.23
C GLU A 18 1.78 37.31 -5.48
N GLN A 19 0.68 36.55 -5.47
CA GLN A 19 -0.68 37.04 -5.63
C GLN A 19 -1.58 36.87 -4.39
N GLY A 20 -1.02 36.52 -3.22
CA GLY A 20 -1.71 36.65 -1.93
C GLY A 20 -3.00 35.85 -1.78
N ARG A 21 -3.22 34.80 -2.59
CA ARG A 21 -4.37 33.90 -2.44
C ARG A 21 -3.99 32.76 -1.52
N ASN A 22 -4.57 32.77 -0.32
CA ASN A 22 -4.56 31.62 0.58
C ASN A 22 -5.33 30.47 -0.06
N TYR A 23 -4.62 29.48 -0.61
CA TYR A 23 -5.21 28.19 -0.97
C TYR A 23 -5.22 27.31 0.28
N THR A 24 -6.37 27.14 0.90
CA THR A 24 -6.58 25.99 1.78
C THR A 24 -6.56 24.75 0.91
N LYS A 25 -5.46 23.96 0.96
CA LYS A 25 -5.44 22.60 0.40
C LYS A 25 -6.67 21.90 0.97
N ALA A 26 -7.56 21.40 0.10
CA ALA A 26 -8.73 20.65 0.52
C ALA A 26 -8.27 19.60 1.55
N SER A 27 -8.98 19.49 2.67
CA SER A 27 -8.64 18.54 3.73
C SER A 27 -8.50 17.16 3.11
N ASP A 28 -7.28 16.62 3.17
CA ASP A 28 -6.97 15.30 2.65
C ASP A 28 -7.71 14.28 3.52
N GLU A 29 -8.88 13.83 3.05
CA GLU A 29 -9.84 13.00 3.79
C GLU A 29 -9.41 11.53 3.86
N TYR A 30 -8.09 11.27 3.89
CA TYR A 30 -7.56 9.93 4.00
C TYR A 30 -7.56 9.47 5.46
N ALA A 31 -8.45 8.52 5.77
CA ALA A 31 -8.70 8.03 7.12
C ALA A 31 -7.46 7.46 7.85
N LEU A 32 -6.42 7.07 7.10
CA LEU A 32 -5.20 6.48 7.65
C LEU A 32 -4.03 7.47 7.78
N MET A 33 -4.26 8.75 7.49
CA MET A 33 -3.28 9.84 7.56
C MET A 33 -2.05 9.64 6.67
N ARG A 34 -1.25 10.70 6.49
CA ARG A 34 -0.02 10.69 5.69
C ARG A 34 1.15 11.36 6.42
N ASP A 35 1.26 11.11 7.71
CA ASP A 35 2.35 11.60 8.55
C ASP A 35 3.46 10.54 8.71
N CYS A 36 4.48 10.87 9.52
CA CYS A 36 5.61 9.99 9.79
C CYS A 36 5.21 8.70 10.53
N ASP A 37 4.18 8.77 11.38
CA ASP A 37 3.64 7.61 12.10
C ASP A 37 2.94 6.66 11.12
N ALA A 38 2.14 7.20 10.20
CA ALA A 38 1.52 6.45 9.11
C ALA A 38 2.58 5.79 8.21
N ASN A 39 3.69 6.46 7.93
CA ASN A 39 4.80 5.89 7.17
C ASN A 39 5.48 4.74 7.94
N SER A 40 5.78 4.96 9.22
CA SER A 40 6.37 3.93 10.10
C SER A 40 5.47 2.70 10.22
N ARG A 41 4.15 2.92 10.32
CA ARG A 41 3.14 1.86 10.27
C ARG A 41 3.23 1.04 8.98
N LEU A 42 3.29 1.68 7.81
CA LEU A 42 3.38 0.97 6.52
C LEU A 42 4.63 0.08 6.44
N THR A 43 5.77 0.59 6.92
CA THR A 43 7.02 -0.17 7.00
C THR A 43 6.91 -1.36 7.96
N ALA A 44 6.36 -1.15 9.17
CA ALA A 44 6.17 -2.23 10.14
C ALA A 44 5.20 -3.31 9.63
N GLN A 45 4.09 -2.89 9.02
CA GLN A 45 3.11 -3.79 8.39
C GLN A 45 3.75 -4.61 7.28
N HIS A 46 4.62 -4.01 6.46
CA HIS A 46 5.30 -4.72 5.40
C HIS A 46 6.14 -5.89 5.93
N TYR A 47 7.00 -5.65 6.92
CA TYR A 47 7.82 -6.71 7.51
C TYR A 47 7.00 -7.77 8.24
N LEU A 48 5.91 -7.38 8.91
CA LEU A 48 4.98 -8.33 9.51
C LEU A 48 4.37 -9.26 8.46
N TRP A 49 3.91 -8.70 7.33
CA TRP A 49 3.34 -9.46 6.22
C TRP A 49 4.34 -10.40 5.56
N LYS A 50 5.53 -9.89 5.23
CA LYS A 50 6.61 -10.72 4.65
C LYS A 50 6.95 -11.90 5.55
N ASN A 51 7.07 -11.67 6.85
CA ASN A 51 7.37 -12.73 7.82
C ASN A 51 6.23 -13.73 7.99
N LEU A 52 4.97 -13.27 7.91
CA LEU A 52 3.80 -14.13 8.02
C LEU A 52 3.62 -15.04 6.80
N LEU A 53 3.76 -14.49 5.60
CA LEU A 53 3.59 -15.23 4.34
C LEU A 53 4.82 -16.07 3.98
N GLY A 54 6.01 -15.58 4.35
CA GLY A 54 7.29 -16.20 3.96
C GLY A 54 7.71 -15.90 2.52
N TYR A 55 7.00 -15.02 1.82
CA TYR A 55 7.29 -14.59 0.46
C TYR A 55 6.79 -13.15 0.22
N LEU A 56 7.36 -12.47 -0.78
CA LEU A 56 6.83 -11.21 -1.32
C LEU A 56 5.90 -11.46 -2.51
N VAL A 57 6.31 -12.35 -3.40
CA VAL A 57 5.52 -12.85 -4.53
C VAL A 57 5.25 -14.33 -4.30
N HIS A 58 4.01 -14.78 -4.50
CA HIS A 58 3.64 -16.17 -4.27
C HIS A 58 4.53 -17.13 -5.07
N PRO A 59 5.04 -18.24 -4.49
CA PRO A 59 6.01 -19.12 -5.15
C PRO A 59 5.57 -19.72 -6.49
N ASP A 60 4.26 -19.81 -6.73
CA ASP A 60 3.69 -20.30 -8.00
C ASP A 60 3.70 -19.25 -9.13
N ILE A 61 4.00 -17.99 -8.82
CA ILE A 61 4.10 -16.91 -9.81
C ILE A 61 5.53 -16.89 -10.36
N PRO A 62 5.73 -17.07 -11.67
CA PRO A 62 7.07 -17.05 -12.25
C PRO A 62 7.73 -15.66 -12.13
N MET A 63 8.88 -15.63 -11.47
CA MET A 63 9.72 -14.43 -11.29
C MET A 63 10.95 -14.43 -12.21
N HIS A 64 10.99 -15.33 -13.20
CA HIS A 64 12.14 -15.53 -14.07
C HIS A 64 11.88 -14.92 -15.45
N GLY A 65 12.65 -13.90 -15.80
CA GLY A 65 12.60 -13.25 -17.10
C GLY A 65 13.39 -11.94 -17.08
N ASP A 66 14.18 -11.70 -18.13
CA ASP A 66 15.05 -10.52 -18.19
C ASP A 66 14.25 -9.20 -18.27
N ASP A 67 12.99 -9.24 -18.74
CA ASP A 67 12.15 -8.05 -18.96
C ASP A 67 10.88 -8.02 -18.08
N LEU A 68 10.94 -8.62 -16.88
CA LEU A 68 9.81 -8.73 -15.95
C LEU A 68 9.25 -7.33 -15.62
N LYS A 69 7.93 -7.16 -15.75
CA LYS A 69 7.22 -5.91 -15.42
C LYS A 69 6.27 -6.13 -14.27
N VAL A 70 6.50 -5.45 -13.15
CA VAL A 70 5.70 -5.57 -11.92
C VAL A 70 5.07 -4.23 -11.57
N ALA A 71 3.78 -4.25 -11.24
CA ALA A 71 3.09 -3.12 -10.64
C ALA A 71 2.76 -3.41 -9.17
N ASP A 72 2.96 -2.43 -8.30
CA ASP A 72 2.41 -2.39 -6.94
C ASP A 72 1.39 -1.24 -6.87
N VAL A 73 0.11 -1.57 -6.73
CA VAL A 73 -0.98 -0.59 -6.75
C VAL A 73 -1.46 -0.31 -5.32
N ALA A 74 -1.72 0.97 -5.02
CA ALA A 74 -1.83 1.48 -3.65
C ALA A 74 -0.54 1.23 -2.85
N THR A 75 0.60 1.57 -3.46
CA THR A 75 1.95 1.24 -2.97
C THR A 75 2.32 1.94 -1.64
N GLY A 76 1.60 3.00 -1.25
CA GLY A 76 1.88 3.77 -0.05
C GLY A 76 3.27 4.40 -0.08
N ASN A 77 4.17 3.93 0.79
CA ASN A 77 5.56 4.42 0.83
C ASN A 77 6.51 3.69 -0.14
N GLY A 78 6.00 2.73 -0.91
CA GLY A 78 6.81 1.98 -1.89
C GLY A 78 7.72 0.92 -1.31
N ILE A 79 7.57 0.58 -0.02
CA ILE A 79 8.48 -0.37 0.65
C ILE A 79 8.45 -1.77 0.04
N TRP A 80 7.29 -2.23 -0.45
CA TRP A 80 7.17 -3.56 -1.06
C TRP A 80 8.00 -3.66 -2.35
N LEU A 81 7.98 -2.65 -3.21
CA LEU A 81 8.80 -2.61 -4.42
C LEU A 81 10.30 -2.50 -4.09
N GLN A 82 10.66 -1.72 -3.07
CA GLN A 82 12.07 -1.59 -2.66
C GLN A 82 12.63 -2.92 -2.17
N ASP A 83 11.86 -3.66 -1.36
CA ASP A 83 12.24 -4.98 -0.88
C ASP A 83 12.27 -6.02 -2.02
N LEU A 84 11.28 -6.00 -2.92
CA LEU A 84 11.28 -6.87 -4.09
C LEU A 84 12.49 -6.62 -5.00
N ALA A 85 12.92 -5.36 -5.12
CA ALA A 85 14.04 -4.97 -5.96
C ALA A 85 15.38 -5.57 -5.51
N GLU A 86 15.49 -6.04 -4.26
CA GLU A 86 16.67 -6.75 -3.76
C GLU A 86 16.79 -8.18 -4.33
N ASP A 87 15.66 -8.80 -4.69
CA ASP A 87 15.58 -10.21 -5.09
C ASP A 87 15.38 -10.41 -6.61
N ILE A 88 15.35 -9.33 -7.40
CA ILE A 88 15.11 -9.40 -8.86
C ILE A 88 16.22 -8.76 -9.70
N PRO A 89 16.37 -9.14 -10.98
CA PRO A 89 17.32 -8.48 -11.87
C PRO A 89 17.03 -7.00 -12.08
N LEU A 90 18.08 -6.18 -12.22
CA LEU A 90 17.96 -4.73 -12.49
C LEU A 90 17.29 -4.42 -13.84
N SER A 91 17.21 -5.40 -14.74
CA SER A 91 16.51 -5.29 -16.03
C SER A 91 14.98 -5.36 -15.88
N ALA A 92 14.47 -5.84 -14.74
CA ALA A 92 13.04 -5.80 -14.43
C ALA A 92 12.56 -4.36 -14.19
N GLU A 93 11.35 -4.04 -14.63
CA GLU A 93 10.71 -2.73 -14.44
C GLU A 93 9.70 -2.79 -13.30
N LEU A 94 9.88 -1.93 -12.29
CA LEU A 94 9.07 -1.88 -11.08
C LEU A 94 8.26 -0.59 -11.02
N HIS A 95 6.94 -0.69 -10.97
CA HIS A 95 6.04 0.47 -11.02
C HIS A 95 5.15 0.55 -9.79
N GLY A 96 5.29 1.61 -9.00
CA GLY A 96 4.40 1.91 -7.88
C GLY A 96 3.32 2.90 -8.30
N PHE A 97 2.08 2.62 -7.93
CA PHE A 97 0.95 3.51 -8.14
C PHE A 97 0.27 3.84 -6.82
N ASP A 98 0.03 5.12 -6.55
CA ASP A 98 -0.76 5.56 -5.39
C ASP A 98 -1.53 6.84 -5.72
N ILE A 99 -2.63 7.11 -5.02
CA ILE A 99 -3.36 8.37 -5.15
C ILE A 99 -2.53 9.56 -4.64
N SER A 100 -1.53 9.31 -3.78
CA SER A 100 -0.52 10.29 -3.37
C SER A 100 0.85 9.66 -3.15
N LEU A 101 1.90 10.34 -3.59
CA LEU A 101 3.29 9.92 -3.39
C LEU A 101 3.96 10.61 -2.18
N ASP A 102 3.20 11.33 -1.35
CA ASP A 102 3.74 12.11 -0.21
C ASP A 102 4.46 11.22 0.83
N GLN A 103 4.14 9.92 0.86
CA GLN A 103 4.79 8.95 1.76
C GLN A 103 6.00 8.24 1.12
N VAL A 104 6.25 8.45 -0.18
CA VAL A 104 7.40 7.88 -0.86
C VAL A 104 8.63 8.74 -0.59
N GLY A 105 9.76 8.09 -0.31
CA GLY A 105 11.03 8.79 -0.13
C GLY A 105 11.49 9.53 -1.40
N PRO A 106 12.42 10.50 -1.29
CA PRO A 106 13.05 11.14 -2.44
C PRO A 106 13.57 10.15 -3.48
N ARG A 107 13.43 10.50 -4.77
CA ARG A 107 13.86 9.66 -5.91
C ARG A 107 15.27 9.07 -5.79
N PRO A 108 16.29 9.77 -5.25
CA PRO A 108 17.63 9.21 -5.08
C PRO A 108 17.74 8.04 -4.10
N TRP A 109 16.73 7.81 -3.25
CA TRP A 109 16.69 6.65 -2.34
C TRP A 109 16.13 5.40 -3.02
N LEU A 110 15.42 5.57 -4.13
CA LEU A 110 14.83 4.46 -4.88
C LEU A 110 15.84 3.90 -5.89
N GLN A 111 15.81 2.59 -6.09
CA GLN A 111 16.60 1.93 -7.13
C GLN A 111 16.26 2.49 -8.53
N ALA A 112 17.17 2.30 -9.49
CA ALA A 112 17.06 2.90 -10.81
C ALA A 112 15.85 2.40 -11.61
N ASN A 113 15.49 1.13 -11.42
CA ASN A 113 14.39 0.43 -12.08
C ASN A 113 13.02 0.61 -11.39
N ILE A 114 12.95 1.40 -10.31
CA ILE A 114 11.69 1.74 -9.63
C ILE A 114 11.14 3.08 -10.15
N HIS A 115 9.87 3.05 -10.55
CA HIS A 115 9.13 4.18 -11.10
C HIS A 115 7.84 4.40 -10.31
N MET A 116 7.61 5.62 -9.81
CA MET A 116 6.45 5.95 -8.98
C MET A 116 5.50 6.87 -9.73
N HIS A 117 4.20 6.56 -9.67
CA HIS A 117 3.15 7.22 -10.45
C HIS A 117 1.97 7.59 -9.55
N THR A 118 1.44 8.80 -9.73
CA THR A 118 0.18 9.19 -9.10
C THR A 118 -1.00 8.66 -9.92
N TRP A 119 -1.84 7.82 -9.33
CA TRP A 119 -3.04 7.28 -9.97
C TRP A 119 -4.07 6.85 -8.93
N ASP A 120 -5.34 7.25 -9.13
CA ASP A 120 -6.48 6.74 -8.37
C ASP A 120 -6.92 5.40 -8.97
N ILE A 121 -6.87 4.33 -8.19
CA ILE A 121 -7.25 2.96 -8.58
C ILE A 121 -8.71 2.85 -9.06
N PHE A 122 -9.59 3.79 -8.71
CA PHE A 122 -10.98 3.84 -9.17
C PHE A 122 -11.13 4.45 -10.57
N GLU A 123 -10.12 5.18 -11.03
CA GLU A 123 -10.11 5.82 -12.34
C GLU A 123 -9.59 4.88 -13.43
N GLU A 124 -9.86 5.21 -14.69
CA GLU A 124 -9.37 4.42 -15.81
C GLU A 124 -7.83 4.37 -15.81
N PRO A 125 -7.20 3.18 -15.96
CA PRO A 125 -5.74 3.08 -15.98
C PRO A 125 -5.12 3.88 -17.13
N PRO A 126 -3.94 4.51 -16.91
CA PRO A 126 -3.21 5.18 -17.96
C PRO A 126 -2.97 4.25 -19.15
N SER A 127 -3.22 4.73 -20.37
CA SER A 127 -3.27 3.89 -21.57
C SER A 127 -1.96 3.15 -21.84
N GLN A 128 -0.81 3.75 -21.51
CA GLN A 128 0.50 3.14 -21.68
C GLN A 128 0.75 1.92 -20.79
N PHE A 129 -0.03 1.76 -19.72
CA PHE A 129 0.12 0.68 -18.75
C PHE A 129 -0.92 -0.44 -18.91
N ARG A 130 -1.81 -0.33 -19.91
CA ARG A 130 -2.80 -1.37 -20.18
C ARG A 130 -2.15 -2.55 -20.88
N GLY A 131 -2.34 -3.76 -20.35
CA GLY A 131 -1.69 -4.95 -20.89
C GLY A 131 -0.17 -4.94 -20.76
N PHE A 132 0.38 -4.22 -19.78
CA PHE A 132 1.81 -3.95 -19.66
C PHE A 132 2.51 -4.83 -18.62
N PHE A 133 1.82 -5.28 -17.58
CA PHE A 133 2.45 -5.94 -16.44
C PHE A 133 2.29 -7.46 -16.48
N ASP A 134 3.37 -8.15 -16.09
CA ASP A 134 3.36 -9.60 -15.84
C ASP A 134 2.75 -9.89 -14.47
N ILE A 135 2.98 -9.01 -13.49
CA ILE A 135 2.47 -9.13 -12.13
C ILE A 135 1.87 -7.78 -11.71
N VAL A 136 0.66 -7.82 -11.18
CA VAL A 136 0.04 -6.70 -10.48
C VAL A 136 -0.17 -7.14 -9.04
N HIS A 137 0.46 -6.46 -8.10
CA HIS A 137 0.32 -6.65 -6.67
C HIS A 137 -0.56 -5.55 -6.08
N VAL A 138 -1.38 -5.93 -5.10
CA VAL A 138 -2.16 -5.02 -4.28
C VAL A 138 -2.29 -5.61 -2.88
N ARG A 139 -2.27 -4.78 -1.83
CA ARG A 139 -2.29 -5.26 -0.44
C ARG A 139 -2.95 -4.29 0.52
N LEU A 140 -3.74 -4.81 1.46
CA LEU A 140 -4.41 -4.07 2.53
C LEU A 140 -5.36 -2.95 2.04
N ILE A 141 -5.97 -3.14 0.86
CA ILE A 141 -6.85 -2.13 0.26
C ILE A 141 -8.33 -2.30 0.62
N THR A 142 -8.72 -3.30 1.41
CA THR A 142 -10.15 -3.53 1.74
C THR A 142 -10.80 -2.30 2.36
N PHE A 143 -10.07 -1.53 3.16
CA PHE A 143 -10.57 -0.31 3.78
C PHE A 143 -10.84 0.83 2.80
N VAL A 144 -10.26 0.80 1.59
CA VAL A 144 -10.52 1.79 0.55
C VAL A 144 -11.54 1.31 -0.49
N VAL A 145 -11.89 0.02 -0.50
CA VAL A 145 -12.93 -0.53 -1.39
C VAL A 145 -14.28 0.09 -1.04
N ARG A 146 -14.82 0.86 -1.99
CA ARG A 146 -16.09 1.57 -1.83
C ARG A 146 -17.26 0.60 -1.86
N ASN A 147 -18.26 0.84 -1.01
CA ASN A 147 -19.53 0.08 -0.96
C ASN A 147 -19.36 -1.43 -0.78
N ASN A 148 -18.24 -1.89 -0.22
CA ASN A 148 -17.91 -3.32 -0.13
C ASN A 148 -17.96 -4.05 -1.48
N ASP A 149 -17.67 -3.33 -2.58
CA ASP A 149 -17.69 -3.84 -3.94
C ASP A 149 -16.30 -3.76 -4.57
N PRO A 150 -15.55 -4.87 -4.67
CA PRO A 150 -14.20 -4.87 -5.25
C PRO A 150 -14.21 -4.84 -6.79
N ARG A 151 -15.38 -5.02 -7.45
CA ARG A 151 -15.44 -5.18 -8.92
C ARG A 151 -14.88 -3.98 -9.70
N PRO A 152 -15.12 -2.71 -9.32
CA PRO A 152 -14.52 -1.58 -10.03
C PRO A 152 -12.99 -1.58 -9.98
N VAL A 153 -12.43 -1.86 -8.80
CA VAL A 153 -10.98 -1.97 -8.59
C VAL A 153 -10.43 -3.15 -9.39
N LEU A 154 -11.04 -4.32 -9.27
CA LEU A 154 -10.62 -5.52 -9.99
C LEU A 154 -10.65 -5.32 -11.51
N LYS A 155 -11.65 -4.60 -12.03
CA LYS A 155 -11.72 -4.22 -13.46
C LYS A 155 -10.54 -3.35 -13.90
N ASN A 156 -10.05 -2.46 -13.05
CA ASN A 156 -8.92 -1.61 -13.39
C ASN A 156 -7.58 -2.36 -13.24
N LEU A 157 -7.42 -3.15 -12.17
CA LEU A 157 -6.23 -3.99 -11.98
C LEU A 157 -6.05 -5.01 -13.11
N THR A 158 -7.14 -5.65 -13.56
CA THR A 158 -7.09 -6.62 -14.65
C THR A 158 -6.72 -6.00 -16.00
N LYS A 159 -7.03 -4.73 -16.25
CA LYS A 159 -6.60 -4.02 -17.48
C LYS A 159 -5.10 -3.76 -17.51
N LEU A 160 -4.43 -3.69 -16.36
CA LEU A 160 -2.99 -3.51 -16.29
C LEU A 160 -2.23 -4.78 -16.73
N LEU A 161 -2.84 -5.94 -16.55
CA LEU A 161 -2.23 -7.24 -16.82
C LEU A 161 -2.12 -7.55 -18.32
N LYS A 162 -0.95 -8.05 -18.73
CA LYS A 162 -0.79 -8.80 -19.97
C LYS A 162 -1.71 -10.03 -19.97
N PRO A 163 -2.09 -10.57 -21.15
CA PRO A 163 -2.69 -11.89 -21.22
C PRO A 163 -1.81 -12.94 -20.55
N GLY A 164 -2.33 -13.64 -19.54
CA GLY A 164 -1.60 -14.62 -18.75
C GLY A 164 -0.80 -14.05 -17.56
N GLY A 165 -0.89 -12.75 -17.29
CA GLY A 165 -0.30 -12.13 -16.11
C GLY A 165 -1.04 -12.49 -14.81
N TYR A 166 -0.40 -12.21 -13.68
CA TYR A 166 -0.85 -12.59 -12.35
C TYR A 166 -1.31 -11.37 -11.54
N LEU A 167 -2.50 -11.44 -10.96
CA LEU A 167 -2.92 -10.56 -9.89
C LEU A 167 -2.63 -11.24 -8.56
N GLN A 168 -1.72 -10.66 -7.75
CA GLN A 168 -1.55 -11.02 -6.35
C GLN A 168 -2.28 -10.00 -5.48
N TRP A 169 -3.21 -10.48 -4.65
CA TRP A 169 -3.96 -9.63 -3.72
C TRP A 169 -3.80 -10.19 -2.31
N ASP A 170 -3.02 -9.51 -1.49
CA ASP A 170 -2.73 -9.91 -0.12
C ASP A 170 -3.62 -9.16 0.86
N GLU A 171 -4.43 -9.89 1.62
CA GLU A 171 -5.43 -9.28 2.50
C GLU A 171 -5.65 -10.04 3.80
N VAL A 172 -6.12 -9.33 4.83
CA VAL A 172 -6.54 -9.97 6.08
C VAL A 172 -7.88 -10.66 5.85
N ASP A 173 -7.97 -11.92 6.28
CA ASP A 173 -9.27 -12.58 6.43
C ASP A 173 -10.04 -11.91 7.59
N ALA A 174 -10.86 -10.91 7.23
CA ALA A 174 -11.67 -10.18 8.18
C ALA A 174 -12.88 -10.98 8.69
N ILE A 175 -13.25 -12.07 8.03
CA ILE A 175 -14.41 -12.89 8.38
C ILE A 175 -14.01 -14.02 9.33
N GLY A 176 -12.88 -14.68 9.07
CA GLY A 176 -12.34 -15.78 9.88
C GLY A 176 -11.48 -15.33 11.06
N CYS A 177 -11.25 -14.03 11.24
CA CYS A 177 -10.42 -13.51 12.33
C CYS A 177 -11.05 -13.82 13.69
N SER A 178 -10.28 -14.45 14.59
CA SER A 178 -10.68 -14.68 15.98
C SER A 178 -9.59 -14.20 16.93
N ILE A 179 -9.99 -13.46 17.97
CA ILE A 179 -9.08 -13.06 19.04
C ILE A 179 -9.09 -14.17 20.07
N LYS A 180 -7.92 -14.76 20.32
CA LYS A 180 -7.74 -15.83 21.32
C LYS A 180 -6.89 -15.31 22.47
N THR A 181 -7.20 -15.79 23.66
CA THR A 181 -6.40 -15.53 24.86
C THR A 181 -5.19 -16.45 24.86
N VAL A 182 -4.09 -15.98 25.45
CA VAL A 182 -2.95 -16.86 25.73
C VAL A 182 -3.38 -17.87 26.81
N PRO A 183 -3.11 -19.17 26.66
CA PRO A 183 -3.46 -20.16 27.67
C PRO A 183 -2.98 -19.76 29.07
N GLY A 184 -3.90 -19.82 30.05
CA GLY A 184 -3.61 -19.47 31.45
C GLY A 184 -3.72 -17.98 31.80
N VAL A 185 -3.99 -17.09 30.83
CA VAL A 185 -4.23 -15.67 31.08
C VAL A 185 -5.73 -15.41 31.14
N LYS A 186 -6.20 -14.83 32.26
CA LYS A 186 -7.58 -14.35 32.39
C LYS A 186 -7.84 -13.21 31.42
N ALA A 187 -8.99 -13.23 30.75
CA ALA A 187 -9.35 -12.23 29.75
C ALA A 187 -10.77 -11.70 29.92
N GLU A 188 -11.15 -11.42 31.17
CA GLU A 188 -12.49 -10.97 31.56
C GLU A 188 -12.94 -9.72 30.76
N ASN A 189 -12.01 -8.83 30.41
CA ASN A 189 -12.28 -7.66 29.56
C ASN A 189 -12.54 -8.01 28.09
N LEU A 190 -11.86 -9.03 27.55
CA LEU A 190 -12.08 -9.51 26.19
C LEU A 190 -13.45 -10.18 26.07
N ASP A 191 -13.81 -10.98 27.07
CA ASP A 191 -15.13 -11.62 27.17
C ASP A 191 -16.23 -10.56 27.25
N ALA A 192 -16.03 -9.52 28.07
CA ALA A 192 -16.96 -8.39 28.17
C ALA A 192 -17.10 -7.62 26.85
N LEU A 193 -16.00 -7.39 26.12
CA LEU A 193 -16.01 -6.73 24.81
C LEU A 193 -16.81 -7.54 23.78
N PHE A 194 -16.53 -8.83 23.63
CA PHE A 194 -17.26 -9.68 22.68
C PHE A 194 -18.74 -9.82 23.03
N ALA A 195 -19.08 -9.88 24.31
CA ALA A 195 -20.47 -9.87 24.77
C ALA A 195 -21.21 -8.56 24.43
N GLN A 196 -20.51 -7.45 24.16
CA GLN A 196 -21.10 -6.20 23.67
C GLN A 196 -21.20 -6.17 22.15
N LEU A 197 -20.20 -6.68 21.43
CA LEU A 197 -20.19 -6.72 19.97
C LEU A 197 -21.28 -7.64 19.42
N ASN A 198 -21.53 -8.78 20.07
CA ASN A 198 -22.57 -9.75 19.69
C ASN A 198 -24.01 -9.30 20.01
N ARG A 199 -24.22 -8.09 20.57
CA ARG A 199 -25.56 -7.57 20.92
C ARG A 199 -26.19 -6.70 19.83
N ARG A 200 -25.56 -6.54 18.66
CA ARG A 200 -26.11 -5.75 17.55
C ARG A 200 -26.72 -6.66 16.48
N ASP A 201 -27.83 -7.29 16.85
CA ASP A 201 -28.83 -7.87 15.94
C ASP A 201 -30.21 -7.75 16.63
N THR A 202 -30.73 -6.52 16.72
CA THR A 202 -32.16 -6.21 16.96
C THR A 202 -32.52 -4.95 16.19
#